data_AF-A0A1F6AN59-F1
#
_entry.id   AF-A0A1F6AN59-F1
#
_cell.length_a   1.000
_cell.length_b   1.000
_cell.length_c   1.000
_cell.angle_alpha   90.00
_cell.angle_beta   90.00
_cell.angle_gamma   90.00
#
_symmetry.space_group_name_H-M   'P 1'
#
loop_
_entity.id
_entity.type
_entity.pdbx_description
1 polymer ?
#
loop_
_entity_poly.entity_id
_entity_poly.type
_entity_poly.pdbx_seq_one_letter_code
_entity_poly.pdbx_strand_id
1 'polypeptide(L)' 'MFNGIGTTEIIIIAVILLLLFGGKKLPELARGIGEAIKEFRKSFKDKS' A
#
# COMPACT_ATOMS: atom_id res chain seq x y z
N MET A 1 21.41 13.36 -18.63
CA MET A 1 20.17 12.73 -19.16
C MET A 1 19.50 12.03 -17.99
N PHE A 2 18.70 12.77 -17.20
CA PHE A 2 18.08 12.27 -15.97
C PHE A 2 16.59 12.59 -16.03
N ASN A 3 15.82 11.69 -16.65
CA ASN A 3 14.38 11.83 -16.80
C ASN A 3 13.69 10.91 -15.79
N GLY A 4 13.35 11.47 -14.63
CA GLY A 4 12.50 10.85 -13.62
C GLY A 4 13.18 9.83 -12.71
N ILE A 5 12.50 9.50 -11.60
CA ILE A 5 12.83 8.33 -10.79
C ILE A 5 12.71 7.11 -11.73
N GLY A 6 13.85 6.53 -12.10
CA GLY A 6 13.88 5.37 -12.96
C GLY A 6 13.38 4.12 -12.24
N THR A 7 13.12 3.08 -13.03
CA THR A 7 12.70 1.77 -12.50
C THR A 7 13.67 1.24 -11.44
N THR A 8 14.97 1.51 -11.61
CA THR A 8 16.02 1.11 -10.67
C THR A 8 15.87 1.80 -9.31
N GLU A 9 15.67 3.12 -9.27
CA GLU A 9 15.47 3.84 -8.01
C GLU A 9 14.21 3.38 -7.28
N ILE A 10 13.12 3.11 -8.01
CA ILE A 10 11.87 2.57 -7.44
C ILE A 10 12.12 1.21 -6.80
N ILE A 11 12.86 0.31 -7.47
CA ILE A 11 13.18 -1.02 -6.94
C ILE A 11 14.01 -0.89 -5.66
N ILE A 12 15.02 -0.01 -5.64
CA ILE A 12 15.86 0.21 -4.44
C ILE A 12 15.00 0.69 -3.27
N ILE A 13 14.11 1.67 -3.49
CA ILE A 13 13.19 2.17 -2.46
C ILE A 13 12.27 1.04 -1.98
N ALA A 14 11.71 0.25 -2.90
CA ALA A 14 10.85 -0.88 -2.54
C ALA A 14 11.60 -1.93 -1.70
N VAL A 15 12.85 -2.24 -2.04
CA VAL A 15 13.69 -3.16 -1.26
C VAL A 15 13.96 -2.59 0.14
N ILE A 16 14.28 -1.31 0.28
CA ILE A 16 14.49 -0.68 1.60
C ILE A 16 13.21 -0.76 2.43
N LEU A 17 12.04 -0.43 1.86
CA LEU A 17 10.76 -0.54 2.55
C LEU A 17 10.46 -1.99 2.96
N LEU A 18 10.77 -2.97 2.09
CA LEU A 18 10.62 -4.38 2.40
C LEU A 18 11.57 -4.85 3.51
N LEU A 19 12.77 -4.28 3.64
CA LEU A 19 13.68 -4.60 4.74
C LEU A 19 13.22 -3.98 6.07
N LEU A 20 12.72 -2.73 6.05
CA LEU A 20 12.25 -2.03 7.25
C LEU A 20 10.95 -2.62 7.80
N PHE A 21 9.99 -2.88 6.91
CA PHE A 21 8.67 -3.35 7.31
C PHE A 21 8.53 -4.89 7.18
N GLY A 22 9.35 -5.54 6.37
CA GLY A 22 9.18 -6.96 6.05
C GLY A 22 8.10 -7.18 4.98
N GLY A 23 8.33 -8.14 4.08
CA GLY A 23 7.40 -8.45 2.98
C GLY A 23 6.00 -8.91 3.40
N LYS A 24 5.81 -9.28 4.67
CA LYS A 24 4.49 -9.66 5.22
C LYS A 24 3.67 -8.48 5.76
N LYS A 25 4.32 -7.41 6.26
CA LYS A 25 3.59 -6.27 6.83
C LYS A 25 2.92 -5.40 5.77
N LEU A 26 3.54 -5.24 4.60
CA LEU A 26 2.96 -4.42 3.53
C LEU A 26 1.60 -4.97 3.04
N PRO A 27 1.46 -6.28 2.75
CA PRO A 27 0.17 -6.90 2.42
C PRO A 27 -0.83 -6.89 3.59
N GLU A 28 -0.36 -7.07 4.83
CA GLU A 28 -1.19 -7.06 6.03
C GLU A 28 -1.84 -5.68 6.26
N LEU A 29 -1.05 -4.61 6.13
CA LEU A 29 -1.55 -3.23 6.18
C LEU A 29 -2.54 -2.94 5.06
N ALA A 30 -2.24 -3.39 3.83
CA ALA A 30 -3.14 -3.22 2.69
C ALA A 30 -4.49 -3.94 2.90
N ARG A 31 -4.46 -5.15 3.49
CA ARG A 31 -5.69 -5.89 3.85
C ARG A 31 -6.50 -5.15 4.91
N GLY A 32 -5.87 -4.70 6.00
CA GLY A 32 -6.56 -3.95 7.05
C GLY A 32 -7.18 -2.65 6.55
N ILE A 33 -6.48 -1.92 5.68
CA ILE A 33 -7.01 -0.71 5.03
C ILE A 33 -8.19 -1.07 4.10
N GLY A 34 -8.08 -2.16 3.33
CA GLY A 34 -9.13 -2.61 2.43
C GLY A 34 -10.41 -3.02 3.17
N GLU A 35 -10.27 -3.72 4.29
CA GLU A 35 -11.38 -4.08 5.17
C GLU A 35 -12.02 -2.84 5.79
N ALA A 36 -11.22 -1.89 6.28
CA ALA A 36 -11.74 -0.62 6.80
C ALA A 36 -12.53 0.13 5.72
N ILE A 37 -11.98 0.30 4.51
CA ILE A 37 -12.66 0.96 3.39
C ILE A 37 -13.97 0.24 3.03
N LYS A 38 -13.98 -1.09 3.06
CA LYS A 38 -15.18 -1.90 2.79
C LYS A 38 -16.29 -1.63 3.82
N GLU A 39 -15.95 -1.63 5.11
CA GLU A 39 -16.90 -1.34 6.18
C GLU A 39 -17.38 0.13 6.15
N PHE A 40 -16.49 1.08 5.84
CA PHE A 40 -16.88 2.47 5.59
C PHE A 40 -17.92 2.55 4.47
N ARG A 41 -17.64 1.96 3.30
CA ARG A 41 -18.57 1.97 2.15
C ARG A 41 -19.90 1.29 2.48
N LYS A 42 -19.88 0.18 3.23
CA LYS A 42 -21.10 -0.52 3.66
C LYS A 42 -21.97 0.38 4.54
N SER A 43 -21.37 1.05 5.52
CA SER A 43 -22.06 1.98 6.42
C SER A 43 -22.67 3.17 5.69
N PHE A 44 -22.03 3.67 4.62
CA PHE A 44 -22.59 4.72 3.77
C PHE A 44 -23.72 4.22 2.86
N LYS A 45 -23.71 2.95 2.46
CA LYS A 45 -24.74 2.38 1.57
C LYS A 45 -25.99 1.90 2.32
N ASP A 46 -25.85 1.56 3.60
CA ASP A 46 -26.93 1.07 4.46
C ASP A 46 -27.79 2.21 5.07
N LYS A 47 -27.31 3.46 5.01
CA LYS A 47 -28.05 4.67 5.42
C LYS A 47 -28.83 5.35 4.28
N SER A 48 -29.10 4.65 3.18
CA SER A 48 -29.88 5.17 2.06
C SER A 48 -31.14 4.36 1.80
#